data_AF-A0A182N695-F1
#
_entry.id   AF-A0A182N695-F1
#
_cell.length_a   1.000
_cell.length_b   1.000
_cell.length_c   1.000
_cell.angle_alpha   90.00
_cell.angle_beta   90.00
_cell.angle_gamma   90.00
#
_symmetry.space_group_name_H-M   'P 1'
#
loop_
_entity.id
_entity.type
_entity.pdbx_description
1 polymer ?
#
loop_
_entity_poly.entity_id
_entity_poly.type
_entity_poly.pdbx_seq_one_letter_code
_entity_poly.pdbx_strand_id
1 'polypeptide(L)'
;MRPSSPLLDSNAQLFDVVFLVGQSKQRARFIGVRAILGVRSRVFQEMLYGIQTGFGSPQVPVAELLARPAPTLLSPQNQRPKSSNFLQVPDIESPRPKSVPSSPMVKRAFSRLGTITAGWGRSIRKQQSQLNAEDKKKWASSQDCSDKDGKETSSKSKANAGQLAVPRLSVCADAQKVDRAKLAQTEFTIIEFDPDTFRVLLDYLHTGSCPLTCTSIPGLICAAEHYDLPELLQACFHHAKQFLRIDVVCTMLTALENYYWRYTSASELVNMILAFVETRAYALFQNADFLTLSESMVQMIMCRNLEIPEVRKFEAMLAWAKFKVKSKASAKTDAKVEFRCIMERLARDLKLHRISPQELIKIVLPSKAIKNERILETLMYQANSGMYRIQDSYLEACQQRLQKQDSRYSEWGESFDCGL
;
A
#
# COMPACT_ATOMS: atom_id res chain seq x y z
N MET A 1 22.14 -3.01 20.15
CA MET A 1 23.33 -2.23 19.73
C MET A 1 22.98 -1.50 18.45
N ARG A 2 23.03 -0.16 18.44
CA ARG A 2 22.77 0.64 17.24
C ARG A 2 24.00 0.57 16.34
N PRO A 3 23.89 0.30 15.03
CA PRO A 3 24.93 0.69 14.11
C PRO A 3 24.74 2.19 13.86
N SER A 4 25.38 3.02 14.67
CA SER A 4 25.66 4.40 14.27
C SER A 4 26.62 4.32 13.09
N SER A 5 26.12 4.60 11.89
CA SER A 5 26.97 4.68 10.70
C SER A 5 27.98 5.83 10.89
N PRO A 6 29.29 5.58 10.79
CA PRO A 6 30.35 6.57 11.07
C PRO A 6 30.37 7.79 10.12
N LEU A 7 29.50 7.81 9.10
CA LEU A 7 29.31 8.92 8.18
C LEU A 7 28.51 10.09 8.78
N LEU A 8 27.71 9.85 9.82
CA LEU A 8 26.83 10.86 10.44
C LEU A 8 27.60 11.90 11.26
N ASP A 9 28.60 11.47 12.05
CA ASP A 9 29.34 12.38 12.94
C ASP A 9 30.36 13.26 12.19
N SER A 10 30.82 12.81 11.03
CA SER A 10 31.82 13.51 10.22
C SER A 10 31.25 14.73 9.46
N ASN A 11 29.93 14.77 9.25
CA ASN A 11 29.24 15.71 8.35
C ASN A 11 28.04 16.40 9.00
N ALA A 12 28.02 16.56 10.33
CA ALA A 12 26.90 17.15 11.07
C ALA A 12 26.46 18.54 10.54
N GLN A 13 27.39 19.29 9.91
CA GLN A 13 27.12 20.59 9.30
C GLN A 13 26.22 20.52 8.04
N LEU A 14 26.10 19.35 7.40
CA LEU A 14 25.28 19.16 6.20
C LEU A 14 23.81 18.86 6.54
N PHE A 15 23.52 18.44 7.77
CA PHE A 15 22.17 18.12 8.21
C PHE A 15 21.45 19.37 8.72
N ASP A 16 20.67 19.99 7.85
CA ASP A 16 20.02 21.29 8.06
C ASP A 16 18.52 21.19 8.39
N VAL A 17 17.98 19.97 8.45
CA VAL A 17 16.58 19.71 8.86
C VAL A 17 16.46 18.60 9.88
N VAL A 18 15.48 18.75 10.76
CA VAL A 18 15.14 17.82 11.84
C VAL A 18 13.68 17.41 11.70
N PHE A 19 13.41 16.11 11.76
CA PHE A 19 12.07 15.53 11.76
C PHE A 19 11.76 14.93 13.13
N LEU A 20 10.65 15.34 13.72
CA LEU A 20 10.08 14.78 14.94
C LEU A 20 8.93 13.86 14.54
N VAL A 21 9.18 12.55 14.53
CA VAL A 21 8.28 11.55 13.97
C VAL A 21 7.54 10.79 15.08
N GLY A 22 6.24 10.61 14.89
CA GLY A 22 5.35 9.80 15.72
C GLY A 22 4.26 10.61 16.42
N GLN A 23 3.17 9.93 16.75
CA GLN A 23 1.98 10.53 17.38
C GLN A 23 2.10 10.62 18.91
N SER A 24 3.07 9.93 19.52
CA SER A 24 3.22 9.84 20.98
C SER A 24 4.01 11.01 21.59
N LYS A 25 3.97 11.15 22.93
CA LYS A 25 4.81 12.11 23.67
C LYS A 25 6.32 11.87 23.47
N GLN A 26 6.70 10.64 23.14
CA GLN A 26 8.06 10.27 22.78
C GLN A 26 8.15 10.24 21.26
N ARG A 27 8.58 11.36 20.66
CA ARG A 27 8.83 11.46 19.21
C ARG A 27 10.27 11.09 18.92
N ALA A 28 10.47 10.29 17.88
CA ALA A 28 11.81 9.99 17.40
C ALA A 28 12.35 11.19 16.62
N ARG A 29 13.59 11.57 16.89
CA ARG A 29 14.29 12.65 16.20
C ARG A 29 15.13 12.08 15.07
N PHE A 30 14.87 12.53 13.85
CA PHE A 30 15.66 12.22 12.67
C PHE A 30 16.25 13.50 12.09
N ILE A 31 17.40 13.39 11.43
CA ILE A 31 18.08 14.52 10.78
C ILE A 31 18.21 14.21 9.29
N GLY A 32 18.06 15.23 8.46
CA GLY A 32 18.17 15.09 7.01
C GLY A 32 18.90 16.27 6.37
N VAL A 33 19.22 16.10 5.09
CA VAL A 33 19.83 17.11 4.21
C VAL A 33 18.75 17.62 3.26
N ARG A 34 18.27 18.84 3.50
CA ARG A 34 17.13 19.46 2.79
C ARG A 34 17.26 19.39 1.28
N ALA A 35 18.45 19.70 0.76
CA ALA A 35 18.71 19.71 -0.68
C ALA A 35 18.53 18.32 -1.31
N ILE A 36 18.98 17.26 -0.63
CA ILE A 36 18.84 15.88 -1.12
C ILE A 36 17.35 15.48 -1.11
N LEU A 37 16.65 15.75 -0.01
CA LEU A 37 15.22 15.42 0.12
C LEU A 37 14.38 16.15 -0.94
N GLY A 38 14.61 17.45 -1.13
CA GLY A 38 13.86 18.26 -2.10
C GLY A 38 14.16 17.91 -3.57
N VAL A 39 15.35 17.41 -3.89
CA VAL A 39 15.65 16.93 -5.25
C VAL A 39 15.00 15.58 -5.54
N ARG A 40 14.86 14.74 -4.51
CA ARG A 40 14.37 13.35 -4.66
C ARG A 40 12.86 13.21 -4.47
N SER A 41 12.20 14.18 -3.86
CA SER A 41 10.76 14.18 -3.64
C SER A 41 10.19 15.57 -3.81
N ARG A 42 9.18 15.68 -4.68
CA ARG A 42 8.43 16.93 -4.90
C ARG A 42 7.69 17.38 -3.64
N VAL A 43 7.19 16.43 -2.86
CA VAL A 43 6.51 16.70 -1.59
C VAL A 43 7.48 17.30 -0.58
N PHE A 44 8.70 16.76 -0.46
CA PHE A 44 9.74 17.39 0.36
C PHE A 44 10.18 18.74 -0.23
N GLN A 45 10.22 18.92 -1.55
CA GLN A 45 10.51 20.21 -2.17
C GLN A 45 9.50 21.28 -1.77
N GLU A 46 8.21 20.96 -1.85
CA GLU A 46 7.11 21.83 -1.45
C GLU A 46 7.09 22.11 0.06
N MET A 47 7.33 21.07 0.85
CA MET A 47 7.35 21.17 2.31
C MET A 47 8.51 22.04 2.79
N LEU A 48 9.72 21.84 2.24
CA LEU A 48 10.95 22.44 2.74
C LEU A 48 11.29 23.79 2.10
N TYR A 49 10.82 24.06 0.87
CA TYR A 49 11.14 25.29 0.14
C TYR A 49 9.89 26.11 -0.24
N GLY A 50 8.68 25.55 -0.12
CA GLY A 50 7.44 26.23 -0.49
C GLY A 50 7.20 26.36 -1.99
N ILE A 51 8.02 25.69 -2.81
CA ILE A 51 7.92 25.76 -4.28
C ILE A 51 6.79 24.85 -4.73
N GLN A 52 5.59 25.40 -4.95
CA GLN A 52 4.50 24.67 -5.61
C GLN A 52 4.83 24.51 -7.09
N THR A 53 5.04 23.28 -7.55
CA THR A 53 5.16 23.03 -8.98
C THR A 53 3.77 23.12 -9.59
N GLY A 54 3.43 24.26 -10.22
CA GLY A 54 2.11 24.56 -10.81
C GLY A 54 1.66 23.69 -11.98
N PHE A 55 2.24 22.50 -12.13
CA PHE A 55 1.78 21.45 -13.03
C PHE A 55 1.51 20.22 -12.17
N GLY A 56 0.23 19.91 -11.96
CA GLY A 56 -0.15 18.59 -11.49
C GLY A 56 0.46 17.57 -12.44
N SER A 57 1.45 16.83 -11.97
CA SER A 57 1.97 15.67 -12.68
C SER A 57 0.78 14.77 -13.00
N PRO A 58 0.69 14.17 -14.19
CA PRO A 58 -0.23 13.07 -14.37
C PRO A 58 0.10 12.06 -13.27
N GLN A 59 -0.82 11.85 -12.33
CA GLN A 59 -0.70 10.74 -11.39
C GLN A 59 -0.77 9.49 -12.25
N VAL A 60 0.39 8.86 -12.49
CA VAL A 60 0.44 7.59 -13.18
C VAL A 60 -0.29 6.60 -12.27
N PRO A 61 -1.41 6.01 -12.70
CA PRO A 61 -2.15 5.07 -11.88
C PRO A 61 -1.22 3.98 -11.38
N VAL A 62 -1.34 3.54 -10.13
CA VAL A 62 -0.44 2.53 -9.58
C VAL A 62 -0.50 1.23 -10.40
N ALA A 63 -1.68 0.89 -10.94
CA ALA A 63 -1.85 -0.15 -11.95
C ALA A 63 -0.90 -0.02 -13.18
N GLU A 64 -0.62 1.18 -13.66
CA GLU A 64 0.30 1.42 -14.79
C GLU A 64 1.76 1.28 -14.34
N LEU A 65 2.11 1.70 -13.12
CA LEU A 65 3.44 1.43 -12.53
C LEU A 65 3.69 -0.07 -12.37
N LEU A 66 2.67 -0.83 -11.98
CA LEU A 66 2.73 -2.29 -11.84
C LEU A 66 2.80 -3.03 -13.19
N ALA A 67 2.28 -2.43 -14.25
CA ALA A 67 2.30 -2.99 -15.60
C ALA A 67 3.66 -2.79 -16.31
N ARG A 68 4.54 -1.91 -15.78
CA ARG A 68 5.86 -1.67 -16.37
C ARG A 68 6.80 -2.87 -16.13
N PRO A 69 7.42 -3.41 -17.19
CA PRO A 69 8.44 -4.45 -17.03
C PRO A 69 9.61 -3.91 -16.21
N ALA A 70 10.14 -4.72 -15.30
CA ALA A 70 11.28 -4.35 -14.48
C ALA A 70 12.50 -4.03 -15.37
N PRO A 71 13.34 -3.03 -15.02
CA PRO A 71 14.58 -2.82 -15.73
C PRO A 71 15.46 -4.06 -15.60
N THR A 72 15.80 -4.67 -16.73
CA THR A 72 16.70 -5.81 -16.78
C THR A 72 18.11 -5.37 -16.38
N LEU A 73 18.62 -5.92 -15.28
CA LEU A 73 20.04 -5.84 -14.94
C LEU A 73 20.82 -6.71 -15.93
N LEU A 74 21.28 -6.10 -17.02
CA LEU A 74 22.13 -6.76 -18.01
C LEU A 74 23.50 -7.07 -17.40
N SER A 75 23.83 -8.36 -17.27
CA SER A 75 25.20 -8.84 -17.04
C SER A 75 26.00 -8.83 -18.35
N PRO A 76 27.32 -8.57 -18.33
CA PRO A 76 28.07 -8.23 -19.53
C PRO A 76 28.58 -9.48 -20.25
N GLN A 77 28.08 -9.75 -21.46
CA GLN A 77 28.78 -10.66 -22.37
C GLN A 77 28.68 -10.21 -23.84
N ASN A 78 29.79 -9.62 -24.30
CA ASN A 78 30.32 -9.56 -25.66
C ASN A 78 29.37 -9.30 -26.85
N GLN A 79 29.30 -8.02 -27.27
CA GLN A 79 29.50 -7.63 -28.68
C GLN A 79 30.28 -6.29 -28.76
N ARG A 80 31.17 -6.21 -29.75
CA ARG A 80 32.26 -5.22 -29.96
C ARG A 80 31.78 -3.86 -30.55
N PRO A 81 32.65 -2.83 -30.59
CA PRO A 81 32.28 -1.45 -30.25
C PRO A 81 31.90 -0.58 -31.44
N LYS A 82 30.93 0.31 -31.25
CA LYS A 82 30.83 1.59 -31.96
C LYS A 82 30.60 2.69 -30.94
N SER A 83 31.68 3.33 -30.54
CA SER A 83 31.68 4.54 -29.73
C SER A 83 31.18 5.72 -30.58
N SER A 84 30.09 6.33 -30.16
CA SER A 84 29.79 7.73 -30.48
C SER A 84 28.85 8.28 -29.42
N ASN A 85 29.45 8.79 -28.34
CA ASN A 85 28.79 9.69 -27.39
C ASN A 85 28.69 11.08 -28.02
N PHE A 86 27.77 11.27 -28.96
CA PHE A 86 27.44 12.60 -29.47
C PHE A 86 25.92 12.74 -29.59
N LEU A 87 25.38 13.81 -29.02
CA LEU A 87 24.01 14.26 -29.22
C LEU A 87 23.83 14.56 -30.72
N GLN A 88 23.00 13.79 -31.41
CA GLN A 88 22.52 14.16 -32.73
C GLN A 88 21.52 15.31 -32.58
N VAL A 89 21.96 16.50 -32.97
CA VAL A 89 21.11 17.68 -33.15
C VAL A 89 20.29 17.46 -34.44
N PRO A 90 18.95 17.68 -34.45
CA PRO A 90 18.19 17.64 -35.69
C PRO A 90 18.58 18.82 -36.60
N ASP A 91 18.75 18.56 -37.90
CA ASP A 91 19.07 19.58 -38.90
C ASP A 91 18.02 20.70 -38.96
N ILE A 92 18.52 21.93 -38.99
CA ILE A 92 17.74 23.17 -39.00
C ILE A 92 17.41 23.60 -40.42
N GLU A 93 16.48 22.93 -41.09
CA GLU A 93 15.83 23.51 -42.28
C GLU A 93 14.54 22.77 -42.63
N SER A 94 13.40 23.28 -42.16
CA SER A 94 12.12 23.10 -42.85
C SER A 94 11.14 24.24 -42.51
N PRO A 95 10.44 24.84 -43.50
CA PRO A 95 9.58 26.00 -43.25
C PRO A 95 8.30 25.62 -42.50
N ARG A 96 7.93 26.41 -41.47
CA ARG A 96 6.65 26.28 -40.74
C ARG A 96 5.45 26.57 -41.65
N PRO A 97 4.36 25.81 -41.59
CA PRO A 97 3.06 26.27 -42.08
C PRO A 97 2.41 27.25 -41.08
N LYS A 98 1.76 28.26 -41.64
CA LYS A 98 1.06 29.36 -40.94
C LYS A 98 -0.31 28.92 -40.40
N SER A 99 -0.59 29.36 -39.16
CA SER A 99 -1.89 29.73 -38.54
C SER A 99 -3.22 29.19 -39.08
N VAL A 100 -4.08 28.63 -38.21
CA VAL A 100 -5.45 29.09 -37.80
C VAL A 100 -6.15 28.04 -36.90
N PRO A 101 -7.26 28.32 -36.18
CA PRO A 101 -7.67 29.51 -35.45
C PRO A 101 -8.05 29.20 -33.98
N SER A 102 -8.13 30.25 -33.15
CA SER A 102 -8.63 30.20 -31.78
C SER A 102 -10.16 30.09 -31.73
N SER A 103 -10.73 29.19 -30.91
CA SER A 103 -12.05 29.32 -30.23
C SER A 103 -12.41 28.05 -29.42
N PRO A 104 -13.30 28.10 -28.41
CA PRO A 104 -13.63 29.19 -27.48
C PRO A 104 -13.48 28.76 -26.00
N MET A 105 -13.33 29.75 -25.12
CA MET A 105 -13.34 29.55 -23.67
C MET A 105 -14.74 29.15 -23.18
N VAL A 106 -14.87 27.98 -22.56
CA VAL A 106 -16.03 27.66 -21.73
C VAL A 106 -15.70 28.02 -20.28
N LYS A 107 -16.19 29.18 -19.84
CA LYS A 107 -16.35 29.49 -18.41
C LYS A 107 -17.45 28.59 -17.86
N ARG A 108 -17.10 27.60 -17.04
CA ARG A 108 -18.04 27.06 -16.04
C ARG A 108 -17.66 27.61 -14.67
N ALA A 109 -18.47 28.57 -14.24
CA ALA A 109 -18.60 28.96 -12.85
C ALA A 109 -19.53 27.96 -12.12
N PHE A 110 -19.50 28.03 -10.79
CA PHE A 110 -20.27 27.27 -9.79
C PHE A 110 -19.65 25.90 -9.43
N SER A 111 -19.36 25.54 -8.17
CA SER A 111 -19.70 26.15 -6.88
C SER A 111 -18.63 25.84 -5.85
N ARG A 112 -18.31 26.85 -5.03
CA ARG A 112 -17.69 26.67 -3.72
C ARG A 112 -18.66 25.87 -2.84
N LEU A 113 -18.19 24.72 -2.36
CA LEU A 113 -18.57 24.21 -1.05
C LEU A 113 -17.26 24.02 -0.29
N GLY A 114 -17.06 24.83 0.75
CA GLY A 114 -16.13 24.51 1.83
C GLY A 114 -16.66 23.28 2.60
N THR A 115 -15.98 22.68 3.57
CA THR A 115 -14.86 23.07 4.44
C THR A 115 -14.55 21.80 5.24
N ILE A 116 -13.27 21.51 5.55
CA ILE A 116 -12.82 21.23 6.93
C ILE A 116 -11.28 21.17 6.99
N THR A 117 -10.67 22.35 7.10
CA THR A 117 -9.38 22.50 7.79
C THR A 117 -9.69 22.88 9.23
N ALA A 118 -9.69 21.92 10.15
CA ALA A 118 -9.49 22.18 11.57
C ALA A 118 -7.97 22.15 11.79
N GLY A 119 -7.29 23.06 12.48
CA GLY A 119 -7.69 24.26 13.18
C GLY A 119 -6.44 24.69 13.95
N TRP A 120 -5.74 25.72 13.48
CA TRP A 120 -4.63 26.34 14.20
C TRP A 120 -4.77 27.85 14.05
N GLY A 121 -5.65 28.42 14.86
CA GLY A 121 -5.80 29.85 15.01
C GLY A 121 -5.72 30.20 16.48
N ARG A 122 -4.60 30.79 16.91
CA ARG A 122 -4.57 31.80 17.98
C ARG A 122 -3.45 32.81 17.73
N SER A 123 -3.89 34.01 17.37
CA SER A 123 -3.51 35.34 17.88
C SER A 123 -2.02 35.66 18.08
N ILE A 124 -1.47 36.53 17.24
CA ILE A 124 -0.42 37.48 17.65
C ILE A 124 -0.79 38.89 17.20
N ARG A 125 -0.83 39.76 18.21
CA ARG A 125 -1.04 41.20 18.21
C ARG A 125 0.06 41.89 17.39
N LYS A 126 -0.34 42.82 16.52
CA LYS A 126 0.55 43.77 15.85
C LYS A 126 1.42 44.47 16.91
N GLN A 127 2.73 44.26 16.85
CA GLN A 127 3.70 45.14 17.49
C GLN A 127 4.73 45.56 16.46
N GLN A 128 4.88 46.87 16.37
CA GLN A 128 5.69 47.63 15.45
C GLN A 128 7.12 47.62 16.02
N SER A 129 8.08 47.06 15.28
CA SER A 129 9.51 47.33 15.51
C SER A 129 10.23 47.36 14.17
N GLN A 130 10.63 48.56 13.76
CA GLN A 130 11.60 48.75 12.68
C GLN A 130 12.91 48.06 13.04
N LEU A 131 13.53 47.37 12.09
CA LEU A 131 14.92 46.94 12.20
C LEU A 131 15.69 47.34 10.93
N ASN A 132 16.88 47.87 11.19
CA ASN A 132 17.81 48.58 10.31
C ASN A 132 18.43 47.71 9.19
N ALA A 133 18.98 48.39 8.20
CA ALA A 133 19.45 47.85 6.93
C ALA A 133 20.91 47.32 6.92
N GLU A 134 21.48 46.89 8.04
CA GLU A 134 22.87 46.45 8.13
C GLU A 134 22.99 45.05 8.73
N ASP A 135 22.57 44.03 7.96
CA ASP A 135 23.01 42.64 8.18
C ASP A 135 23.06 41.83 6.86
N LYS A 136 23.34 42.52 5.76
CA LYS A 136 23.67 41.89 4.48
C LYS A 136 25.12 42.19 4.13
N LYS A 137 26.03 41.36 4.66
CA LYS A 137 27.33 41.03 4.03
C LYS A 137 28.12 40.11 4.96
N LYS A 138 28.10 38.82 4.67
CA LYS A 138 29.24 37.91 4.81
C LYS A 138 28.89 36.67 4.03
N TRP A 139 29.50 36.52 2.87
CA TRP A 139 29.75 35.33 2.02
C TRP A 139 30.06 35.88 0.63
N ALA A 140 31.25 36.46 0.47
CA ALA A 140 31.88 36.68 -0.82
C ALA A 140 33.23 35.99 -0.75
N SER A 141 33.30 34.79 -1.33
CA SER A 141 34.54 34.04 -1.49
C SER A 141 35.31 34.64 -2.65
N SER A 142 36.53 35.08 -2.37
CA SER A 142 37.49 35.65 -3.30
C SER A 142 38.25 34.56 -4.06
N GLN A 143 38.16 34.58 -5.38
CA GLN A 143 39.18 34.09 -6.29
C GLN A 143 38.96 34.77 -7.64
N ASP A 144 39.81 35.75 -7.97
CA ASP A 144 40.79 35.51 -9.02
C ASP A 144 41.89 36.57 -9.05
N CYS A 145 43.09 36.10 -9.35
CA CYS A 145 44.30 36.89 -9.52
C CYS A 145 44.48 37.28 -11.00
N SER A 146 44.86 38.53 -11.28
CA SER A 146 46.10 38.92 -11.99
C SER A 146 45.97 40.27 -12.72
N ASP A 147 46.97 41.11 -12.44
CA ASP A 147 47.25 42.43 -13.02
C ASP A 147 47.59 42.39 -14.52
N LYS A 148 47.22 43.43 -15.27
CA LYS A 148 48.12 44.53 -15.72
C LYS A 148 47.49 45.44 -16.80
N ASP A 149 47.56 46.74 -16.49
CA ASP A 149 47.88 47.92 -17.31
C ASP A 149 47.36 48.09 -18.76
N GLY A 150 46.75 49.26 -19.03
CA GLY A 150 46.72 49.86 -20.38
C GLY A 150 45.54 50.81 -20.64
N LYS A 151 45.83 52.04 -21.06
CA LYS A 151 44.98 53.24 -21.05
C LYS A 151 44.33 53.55 -22.42
N GLU A 152 43.08 54.04 -22.37
CA GLU A 152 42.35 54.91 -23.33
C GLU A 152 42.24 54.56 -24.84
N THR A 153 41.04 54.45 -25.41
CA THR A 153 40.25 55.54 -26.06
C THR A 153 38.99 54.98 -26.77
N SER A 154 38.09 55.91 -27.06
CA SER A 154 36.76 55.86 -27.67
C SER A 154 36.46 54.94 -28.88
N SER A 155 35.16 54.63 -28.96
CA SER A 155 34.33 54.51 -30.17
C SER A 155 33.92 53.11 -30.67
N LYS A 156 32.62 52.83 -30.45
CA LYS A 156 31.66 52.08 -31.28
C LYS A 156 32.27 51.17 -32.35
N SER A 157 32.16 49.85 -32.15
CA SER A 157 31.49 48.89 -33.05
C SER A 157 31.77 47.45 -32.62
N LYS A 158 30.98 46.51 -33.17
CA LYS A 158 31.11 45.03 -33.10
C LYS A 158 30.70 44.41 -31.76
N ALA A 159 30.25 43.16 -31.69
CA ALA A 159 29.84 42.16 -32.67
C ALA A 159 29.27 41.01 -31.83
N ASN A 160 28.52 40.12 -32.47
CA ASN A 160 28.21 38.78 -31.97
C ASN A 160 29.41 38.14 -31.26
N ALA A 161 29.28 37.89 -29.97
CA ALA A 161 30.11 36.93 -29.24
C ALA A 161 29.14 35.87 -28.70
N GLY A 162 29.29 34.65 -29.23
CA GLY A 162 28.46 33.51 -28.91
C GLY A 162 28.47 33.22 -27.41
N GLN A 163 27.28 33.27 -26.81
CA GLN A 163 27.03 32.63 -25.52
C GLN A 163 27.22 31.12 -25.72
N LEU A 164 28.33 30.61 -25.18
CA LEU A 164 28.50 29.20 -24.88
C LEU A 164 27.34 28.78 -23.97
N ALA A 165 26.41 28.02 -24.54
CA ALA A 165 25.27 27.45 -23.83
C ALA A 165 25.78 26.38 -22.86
N VAL A 166 26.15 26.80 -21.66
CA VAL A 166 26.26 25.89 -20.52
C VAL A 166 24.87 25.31 -20.30
N PRO A 167 24.69 23.97 -20.29
CA PRO A 167 23.40 23.37 -19.99
C PRO A 167 23.00 23.81 -18.57
N ARG A 168 22.09 24.77 -18.45
CA ARG A 168 21.49 25.10 -17.16
C ARG A 168 20.59 23.92 -16.80
N LEU A 169 20.99 23.14 -15.79
CA LEU A 169 20.06 22.29 -15.07
C LEU A 169 18.87 23.18 -14.67
N SER A 170 17.71 22.95 -15.28
CA SER A 170 16.46 23.62 -14.98
C SER A 170 15.86 23.14 -13.65
N VAL A 171 16.71 23.00 -12.63
CA VAL A 171 16.35 22.74 -11.22
C VAL A 171 16.70 23.96 -10.36
N CYS A 172 16.97 25.11 -10.99
CA CYS A 172 16.86 26.39 -10.31
C CYS A 172 15.41 26.84 -10.45
N ALA A 173 14.56 26.48 -9.50
CA ALA A 173 13.36 27.26 -9.26
C ALA A 173 13.79 28.72 -9.16
N ASP A 174 13.06 29.66 -9.79
CA ASP A 174 13.29 31.08 -9.60
C ASP A 174 13.51 31.33 -8.10
N ALA A 175 14.66 31.84 -7.68
CA ALA A 175 14.95 32.07 -6.25
C ALA A 175 13.89 32.98 -5.59
N GLN A 176 13.11 33.69 -6.42
CA GLN A 176 11.94 34.50 -6.05
C GLN A 176 10.69 33.70 -5.66
N LYS A 177 10.61 32.40 -5.99
CA LYS A 177 9.50 31.48 -5.65
C LYS A 177 9.74 30.68 -4.36
N VAL A 178 10.93 30.79 -3.76
CA VAL A 178 11.25 30.13 -2.49
C VAL A 178 10.64 30.91 -1.34
N ASP A 179 9.86 30.22 -0.51
CA ASP A 179 9.31 30.80 0.71
C ASP A 179 10.41 30.91 1.78
N ARG A 180 10.81 32.15 2.09
CA ARG A 180 11.85 32.42 3.10
C ARG A 180 11.47 31.94 4.49
N ALA A 181 10.18 31.92 4.85
CA ALA A 181 9.74 31.43 6.15
C ALA A 181 9.89 29.91 6.25
N LYS A 182 9.53 29.17 5.19
CA LYS A 182 9.76 27.72 5.12
C LYS A 182 11.24 27.34 5.07
N LEU A 183 12.05 28.15 4.39
CA LEU A 183 13.50 27.94 4.34
C LEU A 183 14.15 28.13 5.73
N ALA A 184 13.64 29.07 6.53
CA ALA A 184 14.11 29.29 7.91
C ALA A 184 13.64 28.20 8.89
N GLN A 185 12.59 27.45 8.55
CA GLN A 185 12.11 26.35 9.38
C GLN A 185 13.06 25.16 9.29
N THR A 186 13.67 24.80 10.42
CA THR A 186 14.61 23.66 10.52
C THR A 186 13.99 22.43 11.17
N GLU A 187 12.83 22.56 11.84
CA GLU A 187 12.16 21.45 12.53
C GLU A 187 10.76 21.19 11.95
N PHE A 188 10.48 19.91 11.65
CA PHE A 188 9.23 19.44 11.06
C PHE A 188 8.66 18.30 11.88
N THR A 189 7.35 18.30 12.13
CA THR A 189 6.66 17.20 12.82
C THR A 189 5.99 16.30 11.79
N ILE A 190 6.20 14.99 11.90
CA ILE A 190 5.57 13.96 11.07
C ILE A 190 4.70 13.07 11.96
N ILE A 191 3.41 12.94 11.64
CA ILE A 191 2.44 12.18 12.44
C ILE A 191 1.80 11.02 11.67
N GLU A 192 1.99 11.01 10.36
CA GLU A 192 1.38 10.08 9.41
C GLU A 192 2.04 8.69 9.48
N PHE A 193 3.31 8.65 9.87
CA PHE A 193 4.13 7.44 9.89
C PHE A 193 4.79 7.22 11.24
N ASP A 194 5.04 5.96 11.55
CA ASP A 194 5.84 5.56 12.69
C ASP A 194 7.34 5.83 12.43
N PRO A 195 8.16 5.91 13.50
CA PRO A 195 9.59 6.16 13.39
C PRO A 195 10.36 5.17 12.51
N ASP A 196 9.99 3.89 12.50
CA ASP A 196 10.73 2.87 11.78
C ASP A 196 10.47 2.98 10.27
N THR A 197 9.22 3.17 9.87
CA THR A 197 8.86 3.45 8.47
C THR A 197 9.56 4.71 7.96
N PHE A 198 9.51 5.81 8.72
CA PHE A 198 10.13 7.06 8.29
C PHE A 198 11.66 6.98 8.22
N ARG A 199 12.29 6.23 9.13
CA ARG A 199 13.75 5.99 9.09
C ARG A 199 14.15 5.32 7.78
N VAL A 200 13.47 4.23 7.40
CA VAL A 200 13.78 3.49 6.16
C VAL A 200 13.59 4.37 4.92
N LEU A 201 12.52 5.16 4.90
CA LEU A 201 12.26 6.16 3.86
C LEU A 201 13.38 7.20 3.78
N LEU A 202 13.81 7.74 4.91
CA LEU A 202 14.84 8.78 4.98
C LEU A 202 16.20 8.24 4.52
N ASP A 203 16.55 7.01 4.92
CA ASP A 203 17.74 6.30 4.47
C ASP A 203 17.71 6.09 2.93
N TYR A 204 16.54 5.74 2.38
CA TYR A 204 16.35 5.64 0.93
C TYR A 204 16.56 7.00 0.23
N LEU A 205 15.98 8.08 0.74
CA LEU A 205 16.13 9.41 0.14
C LEU A 205 17.59 9.88 0.13
N HIS A 206 18.34 9.55 1.19
CA HIS A 206 19.75 9.92 1.29
C HIS A 206 20.68 9.06 0.43
N THR A 207 20.46 7.76 0.39
CA THR A 207 21.42 6.81 -0.21
C THR A 207 20.98 6.27 -1.57
N GLY A 208 19.70 6.41 -1.92
CA GLY A 208 19.09 5.76 -3.07
C GLY A 208 18.81 4.26 -2.87
N SER A 209 18.97 3.74 -1.65
CA SER A 209 18.80 2.31 -1.35
C SER A 209 18.22 2.09 0.05
N CYS A 210 17.43 1.03 0.24
CA CYS A 210 16.95 0.63 1.55
C CYS A 210 16.64 -0.87 1.59
N PRO A 211 16.80 -1.54 2.75
CA PRO A 211 16.40 -2.93 2.91
C PRO A 211 14.87 -3.06 2.87
N LEU A 212 14.38 -3.97 2.02
CA LEU A 212 12.95 -4.29 1.93
C LEU A 212 12.66 -5.58 2.71
N THR A 213 11.62 -5.55 3.53
CA THR A 213 11.10 -6.72 4.25
C THR A 213 9.59 -6.72 4.14
N CYS A 214 8.96 -7.90 4.12
CA CYS A 214 7.49 -7.99 4.07
C CYS A 214 6.81 -7.26 5.24
N THR A 215 7.45 -7.21 6.40
CA THR A 215 6.96 -6.49 7.58
C THR A 215 7.05 -4.97 7.46
N SER A 216 8.03 -4.43 6.72
CA SER A 216 8.20 -2.98 6.52
C SER A 216 7.44 -2.44 5.30
N ILE A 217 7.16 -3.30 4.32
CA ILE A 217 6.47 -2.92 3.07
C ILE A 217 5.15 -2.16 3.29
N PRO A 218 4.23 -2.58 4.18
CA PRO A 218 2.96 -1.88 4.40
C PRO A 218 3.12 -0.38 4.65
N GLY A 219 3.97 0.01 5.60
CA GLY A 219 4.24 1.41 5.91
C GLY A 219 4.99 2.10 4.78
N LEU A 220 5.99 1.43 4.20
CA LEU A 220 6.88 2.02 3.20
C LEU A 220 6.17 2.32 1.88
N ILE A 221 5.23 1.48 1.45
CA ILE A 221 4.39 1.73 0.26
C ILE A 221 3.54 2.99 0.46
N CYS A 222 2.93 3.13 1.63
CA CYS A 222 2.12 4.30 1.96
C CYS A 222 2.98 5.57 2.03
N ALA A 223 4.19 5.47 2.61
CA ALA A 223 5.15 6.56 2.65
C ALA A 223 5.64 6.94 1.24
N ALA A 224 5.92 5.96 0.38
CA ALA A 224 6.35 6.20 -0.98
C ALA A 224 5.27 6.90 -1.82
N GLU A 225 4.00 6.51 -1.68
CA GLU A 225 2.88 7.25 -2.30
C GLU A 225 2.76 8.67 -1.71
N HIS A 226 2.82 8.81 -0.38
CA HIS A 226 2.65 10.09 0.29
C HIS A 226 3.72 11.12 -0.08
N TYR A 227 4.97 10.69 -0.24
CA TYR A 227 6.09 11.56 -0.58
C TYR A 227 6.44 11.55 -2.07
N ASP A 228 5.58 11.00 -2.93
CA ASP A 228 5.74 10.97 -4.39
C ASP A 228 7.07 10.33 -4.84
N LEU A 229 7.28 9.07 -4.45
CA LEU A 229 8.47 8.26 -4.75
C LEU A 229 8.08 7.01 -5.57
N PRO A 230 7.81 7.15 -6.89
CA PRO A 230 7.28 6.07 -7.70
C PRO A 230 8.24 4.88 -7.87
N GLU A 231 9.56 5.12 -7.89
CA GLU A 231 10.56 4.04 -8.02
C GLU A 231 10.61 3.16 -6.76
N LEU A 232 10.52 3.78 -5.58
CA LEU A 232 10.45 3.06 -4.30
C LEU A 232 9.14 2.28 -4.19
N LEU A 233 8.03 2.92 -4.57
CA LEU A 233 6.72 2.30 -4.59
C LEU A 233 6.73 1.03 -5.47
N GLN A 234 7.28 1.12 -6.68
CA GLN A 234 7.42 0.01 -7.60
C GLN A 234 8.31 -1.11 -7.02
N ALA A 235 9.46 -0.76 -6.42
CA ALA A 235 10.36 -1.72 -5.80
C ALA A 235 9.69 -2.49 -4.65
N CYS A 236 8.91 -1.80 -3.81
CA CYS A 236 8.17 -2.43 -2.72
C CYS A 236 7.13 -3.44 -3.22
N PHE A 237 6.35 -3.11 -4.25
CA PHE A 237 5.39 -4.03 -4.85
C PHE A 237 6.07 -5.23 -5.52
N HIS A 238 7.19 -5.00 -6.21
CA HIS A 238 7.97 -6.08 -6.78
C HIS A 238 8.45 -7.05 -5.70
N HIS A 239 9.04 -6.53 -4.62
CA HIS A 239 9.49 -7.34 -3.49
C HIS A 239 8.32 -8.10 -2.82
N ALA A 240 7.19 -7.43 -2.60
CA ALA A 240 6.00 -8.08 -2.06
C ALA A 240 5.56 -9.26 -2.94
N LYS A 241 5.49 -9.07 -4.27
CA LYS A 241 5.09 -10.11 -5.21
C LYS A 241 6.03 -11.33 -5.21
N GLN A 242 7.34 -11.11 -5.05
CA GLN A 242 8.35 -12.18 -5.06
C GLN A 242 8.45 -12.94 -3.74
N PHE A 243 8.32 -12.25 -2.61
CA PHE A 243 8.66 -12.79 -1.28
C PHE A 243 7.47 -12.91 -0.32
N LEU A 244 6.23 -12.75 -0.79
CA LEU A 244 5.05 -12.94 0.05
C LEU A 244 4.94 -14.41 0.51
N ARG A 245 4.86 -14.60 1.83
CA ARG A 245 4.76 -15.90 2.50
C ARG A 245 3.57 -15.90 3.45
N ILE A 246 3.00 -17.07 3.71
CA ILE A 246 1.77 -17.20 4.52
C ILE A 246 1.96 -16.74 5.97
N ASP A 247 3.15 -16.91 6.53
CA ASP A 247 3.48 -16.51 7.90
C ASP A 247 3.42 -14.99 8.10
N VAL A 248 3.79 -14.20 7.08
CA VAL A 248 3.79 -12.73 7.17
C VAL A 248 2.47 -12.08 6.74
N VAL A 249 1.56 -12.82 6.09
CA VAL A 249 0.30 -12.28 5.54
C VAL A 249 -0.54 -11.61 6.63
N CYS A 250 -0.77 -12.28 7.76
CA CYS A 250 -1.61 -11.73 8.83
C CYS A 250 -1.03 -10.44 9.38
N THR A 251 0.28 -10.41 9.66
CA THR A 251 0.99 -9.22 10.13
C THR A 251 0.90 -8.07 9.13
N MET A 252 1.05 -8.35 7.83
CA MET A 252 0.94 -7.34 6.78
C MET A 252 -0.47 -6.76 6.69
N LEU A 253 -1.51 -7.60 6.76
CA LEU A 253 -2.90 -7.14 6.74
C LEU A 253 -3.24 -6.28 7.96
N THR A 254 -2.76 -6.65 9.15
CA THR A 254 -2.90 -5.83 10.36
C THR A 254 -2.23 -4.47 10.21
N ALA A 255 -1.01 -4.41 9.65
CA ALA A 255 -0.33 -3.15 9.42
C ALA A 255 -1.07 -2.26 8.39
N LEU A 256 -1.64 -2.85 7.34
CA LEU A 256 -2.35 -2.15 6.28
C LEU A 256 -3.69 -1.56 6.70
N GLU A 257 -4.33 -2.09 7.74
CA GLU A 257 -5.65 -1.65 8.19
C GLU A 257 -5.74 -0.13 8.44
N ASN A 258 -4.68 0.45 9.02
CA ASN A 258 -4.61 1.88 9.31
C ASN A 258 -4.43 2.76 8.06
N TYR A 259 -3.95 2.17 6.97
CA TYR A 259 -3.58 2.89 5.75
C TYR A 259 -4.56 2.68 4.59
N TYR A 260 -5.32 1.58 4.64
CA TYR A 260 -6.14 1.08 3.55
C TYR A 260 -7.08 2.13 2.93
N TRP A 261 -7.74 2.92 3.77
CA TRP A 261 -8.70 3.95 3.33
C TRP A 261 -8.04 5.25 2.85
N ARG A 262 -6.75 5.44 3.13
CA ARG A 262 -6.05 6.70 2.91
C ARG A 262 -5.18 6.68 1.66
N TYR A 263 -4.61 5.53 1.34
CA TYR A 263 -3.62 5.37 0.27
C TYR A 263 -4.08 4.32 -0.74
N THR A 264 -4.00 4.67 -2.02
CA THR A 264 -4.44 3.78 -3.11
C THR A 264 -3.56 2.53 -3.17
N SER A 265 -2.25 2.72 -2.98
CA SER A 265 -1.27 1.64 -2.97
C SER A 265 -1.49 0.65 -1.82
N ALA A 266 -2.00 1.10 -0.67
CA ALA A 266 -2.37 0.20 0.42
C ALA A 266 -3.53 -0.72 0.01
N SER A 267 -4.54 -0.16 -0.65
CA SER A 267 -5.68 -0.93 -1.19
C SER A 267 -5.23 -1.95 -2.26
N GLU A 268 -4.32 -1.56 -3.14
CA GLU A 268 -3.77 -2.47 -4.15
C GLU A 268 -2.94 -3.60 -3.52
N LEU A 269 -2.14 -3.29 -2.48
CA LEU A 269 -1.38 -4.32 -1.77
C LEU A 269 -2.30 -5.30 -1.05
N VAL A 270 -3.36 -4.82 -0.39
CA VAL A 270 -4.36 -5.71 0.22
C VAL A 270 -4.99 -6.62 -0.83
N ASN A 271 -5.38 -6.10 -1.99
CA ASN A 271 -5.94 -6.92 -3.07
C ASN A 271 -4.94 -7.98 -3.58
N MET A 272 -3.66 -7.61 -3.72
CA MET A 272 -2.60 -8.56 -4.08
C MET A 272 -2.45 -9.67 -3.03
N ILE A 273 -2.47 -9.32 -1.74
CA ILE A 273 -2.39 -10.28 -0.64
C ILE A 273 -3.63 -11.19 -0.63
N LEU A 274 -4.83 -10.65 -0.82
CA LEU A 274 -6.06 -11.44 -0.86
C LEU A 274 -6.08 -12.42 -2.03
N ALA A 275 -5.63 -12.00 -3.22
CA ALA A 275 -5.45 -12.90 -4.37
C ALA A 275 -4.43 -14.00 -4.07
N PHE A 276 -3.34 -13.69 -3.35
CA PHE A 276 -2.37 -14.69 -2.90
C PHE A 276 -2.99 -15.69 -1.90
N VAL A 277 -3.92 -15.25 -1.07
CA VAL A 277 -4.60 -16.08 -0.05
C VAL A 277 -5.63 -17.03 -0.67
N GLU A 278 -6.26 -16.69 -1.79
CA GLU A 278 -7.33 -17.48 -2.41
C GLU A 278 -6.97 -18.97 -2.59
N THR A 279 -5.76 -19.26 -3.06
CA THR A 279 -5.27 -20.63 -3.30
C THR A 279 -4.61 -21.28 -2.07
N ARG A 280 -4.44 -20.53 -0.97
CA ARG A 280 -3.68 -20.96 0.24
C ARG A 280 -4.43 -20.72 1.54
N ALA A 281 -5.74 -20.50 1.47
CA ALA A 281 -6.57 -20.15 2.61
C ALA A 281 -6.49 -21.18 3.75
N TYR A 282 -6.38 -22.47 3.44
CA TYR A 282 -6.24 -23.51 4.45
C TYR A 282 -4.99 -23.31 5.32
N ALA A 283 -3.84 -23.00 4.72
CA ALA A 283 -2.60 -22.75 5.46
C ALA A 283 -2.69 -21.45 6.30
N LEU A 284 -3.36 -20.42 5.77
CA LEU A 284 -3.59 -19.18 6.51
C LEU A 284 -4.41 -19.41 7.78
N PHE A 285 -5.46 -20.24 7.70
CA PHE A 285 -6.34 -20.51 8.85
C PHE A 285 -5.68 -21.34 9.96
N GLN A 286 -4.59 -22.06 9.65
CA GLN A 286 -3.80 -22.76 10.66
C GLN A 286 -2.82 -21.82 11.40
N ASN A 287 -2.57 -20.63 10.86
CA ASN A 287 -1.67 -19.67 11.51
C ASN A 287 -2.37 -19.03 12.72
N ALA A 288 -1.71 -19.04 13.88
CA ALA A 288 -2.21 -18.40 15.10
C ALA A 288 -2.46 -16.89 14.90
N ASP A 289 -1.66 -16.24 14.05
CA ASP A 289 -1.79 -14.81 13.76
C ASP A 289 -3.12 -14.46 13.08
N PHE A 290 -3.80 -15.43 12.44
CA PHE A 290 -5.12 -15.22 11.86
C PHE A 290 -6.15 -14.77 12.92
N LEU A 291 -6.03 -15.27 14.15
CA LEU A 291 -6.93 -14.91 15.26
C LEU A 291 -6.73 -13.46 15.73
N THR A 292 -5.59 -12.85 15.40
CA THR A 292 -5.27 -11.47 15.78
C THR A 292 -5.92 -10.44 14.87
N LEU A 293 -6.24 -10.81 13.62
CA LEU A 293 -6.84 -9.93 12.61
C LEU A 293 -8.12 -9.25 13.11
N SER A 294 -8.38 -8.05 12.61
CA SER A 294 -9.63 -7.35 12.87
C SER A 294 -10.80 -8.01 12.13
N GLU A 295 -12.03 -7.68 12.55
CA GLU A 295 -13.21 -8.23 11.90
C GLU A 295 -13.31 -7.82 10.43
N SER A 296 -12.94 -6.58 10.12
CA SER A 296 -12.97 -6.08 8.75
C SER A 296 -12.01 -6.87 7.85
N MET A 297 -10.80 -7.16 8.33
CA MET A 297 -9.83 -7.97 7.58
C MET A 297 -10.32 -9.41 7.38
N VAL A 298 -10.88 -10.03 8.43
CA VAL A 298 -11.45 -11.39 8.30
C VAL A 298 -12.63 -11.40 7.34
N GLN A 299 -13.54 -10.43 7.41
CA GLN A 299 -14.65 -10.33 6.46
C GLN A 299 -14.14 -10.22 5.03
N MET A 300 -13.14 -9.38 4.77
CA MET A 300 -12.55 -9.24 3.44
C MET A 300 -11.96 -10.55 2.92
N ILE A 301 -11.28 -11.34 3.76
CA ILE A 301 -10.77 -12.67 3.41
C ILE A 301 -11.94 -13.62 3.10
N MET A 302 -12.95 -13.65 3.95
CA MET A 302 -14.09 -14.57 3.85
C MET A 302 -14.98 -14.31 2.63
N CYS A 303 -15.09 -13.04 2.19
CA CYS A 303 -15.84 -12.67 1.00
C CYS A 303 -15.13 -13.05 -0.32
N ARG A 304 -13.88 -13.53 -0.29
CA ARG A 304 -13.17 -13.99 -1.50
C ARG A 304 -13.60 -15.40 -1.89
N ASN A 305 -13.36 -15.75 -3.15
CA ASN A 305 -13.60 -17.10 -3.66
C ASN A 305 -12.44 -18.04 -3.29
N LEU A 306 -12.27 -18.32 -1.99
CA LEU A 306 -11.20 -19.18 -1.49
C LEU A 306 -11.35 -20.62 -1.99
N GLU A 307 -10.24 -21.24 -2.41
CA GLU A 307 -10.16 -22.63 -2.90
C GLU A 307 -10.17 -23.64 -1.75
N ILE A 308 -11.20 -23.57 -0.90
CA ILE A 308 -11.39 -24.48 0.24
C ILE A 308 -12.87 -24.83 0.39
N PRO A 309 -13.19 -25.99 0.99
CA PRO A 309 -14.56 -26.35 1.32
C PRO A 309 -15.22 -25.29 2.22
N GLU A 310 -16.50 -24.99 1.99
CA GLU A 310 -17.26 -24.00 2.78
C GLU A 310 -17.32 -24.37 4.27
N VAL A 311 -17.26 -25.66 4.61
CA VAL A 311 -17.16 -26.12 6.01
C VAL A 311 -15.89 -25.59 6.69
N ARG A 312 -14.76 -25.52 5.98
CA ARG A 312 -13.50 -25.00 6.53
C ARG A 312 -13.55 -23.49 6.71
N LYS A 313 -14.23 -22.76 5.83
CA LYS A 313 -14.52 -21.33 6.04
C LYS A 313 -15.34 -21.13 7.32
N PHE A 314 -16.39 -21.92 7.49
CA PHE A 314 -17.23 -21.87 8.69
C PHE A 314 -16.45 -22.17 9.97
N GLU A 315 -15.62 -23.21 9.99
CA GLU A 315 -14.77 -23.55 11.13
C GLU A 315 -13.80 -22.42 11.49
N ALA A 316 -13.17 -21.79 10.48
CA ALA A 316 -12.27 -20.65 10.68
C ALA A 316 -13.01 -19.43 11.24
N MET A 317 -14.20 -19.09 10.71
CA MET A 317 -15.07 -18.04 11.25
C MET A 317 -15.43 -18.32 12.71
N LEU A 318 -15.81 -19.57 13.01
CA LEU A 318 -16.19 -20.01 14.35
C LEU A 318 -15.03 -19.91 15.34
N ALA A 319 -13.83 -20.34 14.94
CA ALA A 319 -12.63 -20.27 15.75
C ALA A 319 -12.26 -18.80 16.06
N TRP A 320 -12.28 -17.95 15.04
CA TRP A 320 -11.99 -16.52 15.19
C TRP A 320 -13.03 -15.80 16.07
N ALA A 321 -14.32 -16.05 15.87
CA ALA A 321 -15.40 -15.43 16.66
C ALA A 321 -15.32 -15.85 18.14
N LYS A 322 -15.05 -17.13 18.41
CA LYS A 322 -14.83 -17.63 19.78
C LYS A 322 -13.63 -16.96 20.44
N PHE A 323 -12.53 -16.78 19.69
CA PHE A 323 -11.32 -16.12 20.20
C PHE A 323 -11.58 -14.65 20.55
N LYS A 324 -12.23 -13.90 19.65
CA LYS A 324 -12.54 -12.47 19.89
C LYS A 324 -13.43 -12.25 21.11
N VAL A 325 -14.49 -13.04 21.24
CA VAL A 325 -15.41 -12.95 22.38
C VAL A 325 -14.72 -13.32 23.68
N LYS A 326 -13.84 -14.34 23.67
CA LYS A 326 -13.02 -14.71 24.84
C LYS A 326 -12.06 -13.58 25.22
N SER A 327 -11.47 -12.89 24.25
CA SER A 327 -10.50 -11.81 24.48
C SER A 327 -11.13 -10.52 25.04
N LYS A 328 -12.44 -10.30 24.85
CA LYS A 328 -13.16 -9.07 25.28
C LYS A 328 -14.07 -9.26 26.50
N ALA A 329 -14.17 -10.46 27.07
CA ALA A 329 -15.25 -10.79 27.99
C ALA A 329 -15.18 -10.03 29.33
N SER A 330 -15.97 -8.95 29.45
CA SER A 330 -16.27 -8.26 30.72
C SER A 330 -17.59 -8.73 31.37
N ALA A 331 -18.46 -9.47 30.66
CA ALA A 331 -19.68 -10.10 31.22
C ALA A 331 -20.19 -11.27 30.35
N LYS A 332 -20.65 -12.36 30.98
CA LYS A 332 -21.04 -13.62 30.28
C LYS A 332 -22.28 -13.50 29.36
N THR A 333 -23.25 -12.65 29.68
CA THR A 333 -24.49 -12.50 28.89
C THR A 333 -24.24 -11.72 27.60
N ASP A 334 -23.40 -10.69 27.67
CA ASP A 334 -23.00 -9.86 26.54
C ASP A 334 -22.19 -10.67 25.51
N ALA A 335 -21.28 -11.53 25.99
CA ALA A 335 -20.45 -12.41 25.17
C ALA A 335 -21.25 -13.33 24.22
N LYS A 336 -22.40 -13.87 24.66
CA LYS A 336 -23.25 -14.72 23.81
C LYS A 336 -23.96 -13.92 22.72
N VAL A 337 -24.35 -12.67 23.01
CA VAL A 337 -24.98 -11.79 22.03
C VAL A 337 -23.93 -11.33 21.01
N GLU A 338 -22.76 -10.87 21.46
CA GLU A 338 -21.65 -10.47 20.59
C GLU A 338 -21.23 -11.61 19.65
N PHE A 339 -21.09 -12.83 20.17
CA PHE A 339 -20.79 -14.02 19.37
C PHE A 339 -21.80 -14.24 18.23
N ARG A 340 -23.11 -14.15 18.52
CA ARG A 340 -24.15 -14.33 17.52
C ARG A 340 -24.11 -13.23 16.47
N CYS A 341 -23.97 -11.97 16.87
CA CYS A 341 -23.90 -10.83 15.96
C CYS A 341 -22.66 -10.89 15.04
N ILE A 342 -21.51 -11.34 15.55
CA ILE A 342 -20.31 -11.58 14.74
C ILE A 342 -20.56 -12.69 13.72
N MET A 343 -21.06 -13.85 14.18
CA MET A 343 -21.30 -14.99 13.28
C MET A 343 -22.36 -14.70 12.22
N GLU A 344 -23.39 -13.91 12.54
CA GLU A 344 -24.41 -13.48 11.56
C GLU A 344 -23.81 -12.60 10.46
N ARG A 345 -22.83 -11.74 10.79
CA ARG A 345 -22.12 -10.91 9.80
C ARG A 345 -21.14 -11.73 8.96
N LEU A 346 -20.28 -12.53 9.61
CA LEU A 346 -19.30 -13.37 8.91
C LEU A 346 -19.98 -14.39 7.98
N ALA A 347 -21.02 -15.08 8.47
CA ALA A 347 -21.70 -16.13 7.71
C ALA A 347 -22.75 -15.62 6.72
N ARG A 348 -22.83 -14.30 6.47
CA ARG A 348 -23.80 -13.72 5.52
C ARG A 348 -23.61 -14.29 4.12
N ASP A 349 -22.38 -14.26 3.63
CA ASP A 349 -22.03 -14.69 2.26
C ASP A 349 -21.58 -16.15 2.18
N LEU A 350 -21.61 -16.86 3.32
CA LEU A 350 -21.25 -18.28 3.40
C LEU A 350 -22.27 -19.13 2.62
N LYS A 351 -21.78 -19.95 1.69
CA LYS A 351 -22.62 -20.79 0.83
C LYS A 351 -22.99 -22.09 1.54
N LEU A 352 -23.90 -22.00 2.51
CA LEU A 352 -24.33 -23.13 3.35
C LEU A 352 -24.77 -24.36 2.54
N HIS A 353 -25.41 -24.16 1.38
CA HIS A 353 -25.83 -25.25 0.50
C HIS A 353 -24.66 -26.09 -0.06
N ARG A 354 -23.42 -25.58 -0.03
CA ARG A 354 -22.22 -26.34 -0.42
C ARG A 354 -21.55 -27.08 0.75
N ILE A 355 -22.08 -26.95 1.97
CA ILE A 355 -21.67 -27.78 3.12
C ILE A 355 -22.52 -29.05 3.11
N SER A 356 -21.93 -30.22 3.29
CA SER A 356 -22.70 -31.46 3.26
C SER A 356 -23.75 -31.51 4.40
N PRO A 357 -24.90 -32.20 4.22
CA PRO A 357 -25.90 -32.35 5.27
C PRO A 357 -25.32 -32.93 6.58
N GLN A 358 -24.37 -33.86 6.45
CA GLN A 358 -23.70 -34.49 7.59
C GLN A 358 -22.87 -33.48 8.38
N GLU A 359 -22.13 -32.59 7.71
CA GLU A 359 -21.35 -31.54 8.35
C GLU A 359 -22.23 -30.41 8.91
N LEU A 360 -23.34 -30.08 8.24
CA LEU A 360 -24.34 -29.15 8.78
C LEU A 360 -24.86 -29.63 10.14
N ILE A 361 -25.20 -30.92 10.26
CA ILE A 361 -25.74 -31.50 11.49
C ILE A 361 -24.65 -31.70 12.55
N LYS A 362 -23.44 -32.15 12.17
CA LYS A 362 -22.37 -32.48 13.12
C LYS A 362 -21.56 -31.27 13.59
N ILE A 363 -21.39 -30.24 12.75
CA ILE A 363 -20.49 -29.11 13.00
C ILE A 363 -21.27 -27.80 13.16
N VAL A 364 -22.14 -27.49 12.20
CA VAL A 364 -22.82 -26.17 12.16
C VAL A 364 -23.94 -26.08 13.20
N LEU A 365 -24.84 -27.06 13.26
CA LEU A 365 -25.99 -27.06 14.17
C LEU A 365 -25.58 -27.00 15.66
N PRO A 366 -24.62 -27.80 16.17
CA PRO A 366 -24.25 -27.79 17.58
C PRO A 366 -23.53 -26.50 17.98
N SER A 367 -22.94 -25.77 17.03
CA SER A 367 -22.23 -24.51 17.29
C SER A 367 -23.16 -23.38 17.72
N LYS A 368 -24.47 -23.46 17.41
CA LYS A 368 -25.47 -22.40 17.61
C LYS A 368 -25.09 -21.04 17.01
N ALA A 369 -24.18 -21.04 16.03
CA ALA A 369 -23.70 -19.84 15.36
C ALA A 369 -24.67 -19.34 14.28
N ILE A 370 -25.46 -20.25 13.70
CA ILE A 370 -26.45 -19.97 12.65
C ILE A 370 -27.83 -20.38 13.18
N LYS A 371 -28.86 -19.60 12.85
CA LYS A 371 -30.24 -19.87 13.24
C LYS A 371 -30.69 -21.22 12.66
N ASN A 372 -31.39 -22.01 13.47
CA ASN A 372 -31.87 -23.34 13.08
C ASN A 372 -32.78 -23.27 11.83
N GLU A 373 -33.57 -22.22 11.69
CA GLU A 373 -34.42 -21.95 10.51
C GLU A 373 -33.60 -21.93 9.22
N ARG A 374 -32.51 -21.15 9.19
CA ARG A 374 -31.62 -21.05 8.02
C ARG A 374 -30.93 -22.38 7.70
N ILE A 375 -30.61 -23.19 8.71
CA ILE A 375 -30.05 -24.53 8.51
C ILE A 375 -31.11 -25.46 7.90
N LEU A 376 -32.33 -25.43 8.42
CA LEU A 376 -33.45 -26.24 7.91
C LEU A 376 -33.80 -25.88 6.46
N GLU A 377 -33.91 -24.58 6.15
CA GLU A 377 -34.11 -24.09 4.78
C GLU A 377 -33.02 -24.58 3.83
N THR A 378 -31.75 -24.58 4.29
CA THR A 378 -30.62 -25.10 3.50
C THR A 378 -30.76 -26.60 3.24
N LEU A 379 -31.12 -27.40 4.26
CA LEU A 379 -31.32 -28.84 4.11
C LEU A 379 -32.48 -29.16 3.17
N MET A 380 -33.58 -28.41 3.27
CA MET A 380 -34.72 -28.54 2.33
C MET A 380 -34.30 -28.22 0.89
N TYR A 381 -33.53 -27.15 0.69
CA TYR A 381 -32.98 -26.80 -0.61
C TYR A 381 -32.07 -27.91 -1.17
N GLN A 382 -31.19 -28.49 -0.34
CA GLN A 382 -30.31 -29.60 -0.74
C GLN A 382 -31.07 -30.87 -1.11
N ALA A 383 -32.17 -31.17 -0.41
CA ALA A 383 -33.04 -32.30 -0.71
C ALA A 383 -33.78 -32.10 -2.05
N ASN A 384 -34.34 -30.90 -2.26
CA ASN A 384 -35.12 -30.56 -3.45
C ASN A 384 -34.27 -30.46 -4.72
N SER A 385 -33.04 -29.95 -4.60
CA SER A 385 -32.10 -29.80 -5.71
C SER A 385 -31.44 -31.11 -6.14
N GLY A 386 -31.55 -32.17 -5.32
CA GLY A 386 -30.89 -33.45 -5.57
C GLY A 386 -29.36 -33.42 -5.44
N MET A 387 -28.77 -32.31 -4.98
CA MET A 387 -27.32 -32.11 -4.88
C MET A 387 -26.59 -33.18 -4.06
N TYR A 388 -27.26 -33.78 -3.09
CA TYR A 388 -26.72 -34.82 -2.21
C TYR A 388 -27.60 -36.07 -2.18
N ARG A 389 -28.35 -36.34 -3.27
CA ARG A 389 -29.08 -37.61 -3.37
C ARG A 389 -28.10 -38.77 -3.20
N ILE A 390 -28.46 -39.68 -2.30
CA ILE A 390 -27.87 -41.02 -2.25
C ILE A 390 -28.10 -41.60 -3.66
N GLN A 391 -27.04 -42.01 -4.35
CA GLN A 391 -27.20 -42.63 -5.68
C GLN A 391 -28.21 -43.77 -5.55
N ASP A 392 -29.21 -43.81 -6.43
CA ASP A 392 -30.23 -44.86 -6.43
C ASP A 392 -29.59 -46.26 -6.48
N SER A 393 -28.39 -46.39 -7.06
CA SER A 393 -27.57 -47.60 -7.05
C SER A 393 -27.21 -48.11 -5.64
N TYR A 394 -27.01 -47.24 -4.66
CA TYR A 394 -26.73 -47.62 -3.28
C TYR A 394 -27.98 -48.12 -2.55
N LEU A 395 -29.13 -47.50 -2.84
CA LEU A 395 -30.43 -47.94 -2.34
C LEU A 395 -30.80 -49.29 -2.97
N GLU A 396 -30.65 -49.45 -4.27
CA GLU A 396 -30.84 -50.72 -4.99
C GLU A 396 -29.88 -51.80 -4.50
N ALA A 397 -28.59 -51.49 -4.26
CA ALA A 397 -27.64 -52.47 -3.71
C ALA A 397 -27.92 -52.84 -2.25
N CYS A 398 -28.51 -51.95 -1.46
CA CYS A 398 -29.03 -52.29 -0.13
C CYS A 398 -30.28 -53.16 -0.24
N GLN A 399 -31.20 -52.82 -1.13
CA GLN A 399 -32.45 -53.53 -1.35
C GLN A 399 -32.21 -54.95 -1.89
N GLN A 400 -31.25 -55.13 -2.81
CA GLN A 400 -30.79 -56.43 -3.29
C GLN A 400 -30.09 -57.25 -2.20
N ARG A 401 -29.36 -56.62 -1.27
CA ARG A 401 -28.76 -57.33 -0.13
C ARG A 401 -29.80 -57.78 0.89
N LEU A 402 -30.82 -56.98 1.13
CA LEU A 402 -31.97 -57.33 1.98
C LEU A 402 -32.77 -58.48 1.35
N GLN A 403 -33.11 -58.41 0.06
CA GLN A 403 -33.77 -59.50 -0.66
C GLN A 403 -32.95 -60.81 -0.68
N LYS A 404 -31.61 -60.71 -0.77
CA LYS A 404 -30.72 -61.88 -0.68
C LYS A 404 -30.64 -62.48 0.73
N GLN A 405 -30.89 -61.69 1.77
CA GLN A 405 -31.00 -62.20 3.14
C GLN A 405 -32.35 -62.85 3.40
N ASP A 406 -33.44 -62.24 2.93
CA ASP A 406 -34.79 -62.82 3.06
C ASP A 406 -34.92 -64.12 2.28
N SER A 407 -34.38 -64.20 1.06
CA SER A 407 -34.35 -65.45 0.28
C SER A 407 -33.50 -66.54 0.92
N ARG A 408 -32.37 -66.21 1.57
CA ARG A 408 -31.62 -67.17 2.40
C ARG A 408 -32.43 -67.66 3.60
N TYR A 409 -33.26 -66.81 4.20
CA TYR A 409 -34.10 -67.22 5.32
C TYR A 409 -35.27 -68.11 4.87
N SER A 410 -35.83 -67.85 3.67
CA SER A 410 -36.83 -68.71 3.03
C SER A 410 -36.25 -70.06 2.59
N GLU A 411 -35.02 -70.10 2.08
CA GLU A 411 -34.35 -71.35 1.67
C GLU A 411 -34.03 -72.27 2.86
N TRP A 412 -33.78 -71.70 4.05
CA TRP A 412 -33.65 -72.47 5.30
C TRP A 412 -34.99 -72.82 5.96
N GLY A 413 -36.08 -72.12 5.60
CA GLY A 413 -37.45 -72.40 6.07
C GLY A 413 -38.18 -73.46 5.26
N GLU A 414 -37.86 -73.60 3.97
CA GLU A 414 -38.47 -74.63 3.09
C GLU A 414 -37.75 -75.99 3.15
N SER A 415 -36.59 -76.09 3.82
CA SER A 415 -35.86 -77.37 3.95
C SER A 415 -36.30 -78.24 5.14
N PHE A 416 -37.34 -77.87 5.88
CA PHE A 416 -37.86 -78.66 7.01
C PHE A 416 -39.22 -79.34 6.76
N ASP A 417 -39.76 -79.30 5.53
CA ASP A 417 -41.05 -79.92 5.23
C ASP A 417 -40.98 -80.78 3.96
N CYS A 418 -40.23 -81.88 4.02
CA CYS A 418 -40.44 -83.03 3.14
C CYS A 418 -39.84 -84.32 3.73
N GLY A 419 -40.71 -85.18 4.25
CA GLY A 419 -40.50 -86.63 4.25
C GLY A 419 -40.47 -87.34 5.59
N LEU A 420 -41.64 -87.88 5.96
CA LEU A 420 -41.91 -89.15 6.68
C LEU A 420 -41.22 -89.43 8.03
#